data_AF-A0A1F9DQU7-F1
#
_entry.id   AF-A0A1F9DQU7-F1
#
_cell.length_a   1.000
_cell.length_b   1.000
_cell.length_c   1.000
_cell.angle_alpha   90.00
_cell.angle_beta   90.00
_cell.angle_gamma   90.00
#
_symmetry.space_group_name_H-M   'P 1'
#
loop_
_entity.id
_entity.type
_entity.pdbx_description
1 polymer ?
#
loop_
_entity_poly.entity_id
_entity_poly.type
_entity_poly.pdbx_seq_one_letter_code
_entity_poly.pdbx_strand_id
1 'polypeptide(L)'
;MKHLLEDSHGIALVCVIFIVSILLTLTGASLLFSGLDLKSTGNFKTGTMALQVADSGVQHALAVIPAGPTFSYSSSTQVIPSTAYPTMSGFSYSVTAVNTAANTEAILTSTALGPNGTKKVVVAYVGRMGLGAIYLPGAATNYETEFEGNAFAISGNDTNVDGSAGPARAVSGIATTDQALVTSVINSLTSNQANNITGRGGTPSVRVVTSLPQTVSQIADSYLSNPHTDLPGGHYNGNGTWGTDASPQITRITGDAEINGTISGAGVLIVDGELEILGNFTFHGLVIVRGHELEMSGNAKIYGMVMMAEPTSEEQEVEVKGNAGIYYSSQALSWVNASWPEVLPIPPRLLAWQEKF
;
A
#
# COMPACT_ATOMS: atom_id res chain seq x y z
N MET A 1 -56.19 -22.16 -74.41
CA MET A 1 -55.15 -22.06 -73.37
C MET A 1 -53.84 -21.38 -73.82
N LYS A 2 -53.61 -21.10 -75.12
CA LYS A 2 -52.38 -20.43 -75.59
C LYS A 2 -52.41 -18.89 -75.50
N HIS A 3 -53.59 -18.28 -75.50
CA HIS A 3 -53.78 -16.82 -75.56
C HIS A 3 -53.74 -16.09 -74.20
N LEU A 4 -53.69 -16.82 -73.08
CA LEU A 4 -53.54 -16.24 -71.72
C LEU A 4 -52.07 -16.08 -71.29
N LEU A 5 -51.12 -16.50 -72.14
CA LEU A 5 -49.68 -16.43 -71.86
C LEU A 5 -48.96 -15.31 -72.64
N GLU A 6 -49.55 -14.77 -73.70
CA GLU A 6 -48.96 -13.71 -74.54
C GLU A 6 -49.05 -12.30 -73.92
N ASP A 7 -49.95 -12.07 -72.96
CA ASP A 7 -50.09 -10.78 -72.25
C ASP A 7 -49.28 -10.71 -70.94
N SER A 8 -48.60 -11.80 -70.55
CA SER A 8 -47.87 -11.90 -69.27
C SER A 8 -46.41 -11.41 -69.36
N HIS A 9 -45.92 -11.12 -70.57
CA HIS A 9 -44.51 -10.77 -70.82
C HIS A 9 -44.08 -9.46 -70.14
N GLY A 10 -44.99 -8.50 -69.98
CA GLY A 10 -44.72 -7.23 -69.27
C GLY A 10 -44.67 -7.37 -67.74
N ILE A 11 -45.60 -8.15 -67.17
CA ILE A 11 -45.67 -8.41 -65.72
C ILE A 11 -44.48 -9.24 -65.23
N ALA A 12 -44.02 -10.21 -66.03
CA ALA A 12 -42.85 -11.02 -65.68
C ALA A 12 -41.58 -10.17 -65.53
N LEU A 13 -41.35 -9.21 -66.43
CA LEU A 13 -40.23 -8.27 -66.33
C LEU A 13 -40.32 -7.41 -65.06
N VAL A 14 -41.50 -6.87 -64.77
CA VAL A 14 -41.74 -6.05 -63.57
C VAL A 14 -41.50 -6.86 -62.30
N CYS A 15 -41.99 -8.09 -62.21
CA CYS A 15 -41.75 -8.97 -61.07
C CYS A 15 -40.27 -9.31 -60.89
N VAL A 16 -39.54 -9.60 -61.98
CA VAL A 16 -38.10 -9.88 -61.91
C VAL A 16 -37.32 -8.65 -61.45
N ILE A 17 -37.63 -7.46 -61.97
CA ILE A 17 -37.00 -6.20 -61.52
C ILE A 17 -37.31 -5.97 -60.03
N PHE A 18 -38.54 -6.22 -59.59
CA PHE A 18 -38.92 -6.06 -58.19
C PHE A 18 -38.14 -7.02 -57.28
N ILE A 19 -38.06 -8.30 -57.64
CA ILE A 19 -37.29 -9.31 -56.89
C ILE A 19 -35.80 -8.95 -56.86
N VAL A 20 -35.21 -8.57 -58.00
CA VAL A 20 -33.80 -8.18 -58.08
C VAL A 20 -33.53 -6.91 -57.26
N SER A 21 -34.43 -5.93 -57.28
CA SER A 21 -34.30 -4.71 -56.48
C SER A 21 -34.36 -4.99 -54.98
N ILE A 22 -35.26 -5.89 -54.55
CA ILE A 22 -35.33 -6.36 -53.17
C ILE A 22 -34.05 -7.11 -52.78
N LEU A 23 -33.54 -8.00 -53.63
CA LEU A 23 -32.31 -8.73 -53.37
C LEU A 23 -31.08 -7.80 -53.29
N LEU A 24 -30.98 -6.81 -54.18
CA LEU A 24 -29.89 -5.83 -54.16
C LEU A 24 -29.93 -4.97 -52.89
N THR A 25 -31.11 -4.50 -52.48
CA THR A 25 -31.26 -3.72 -51.25
C THR A 25 -30.94 -4.56 -50.01
N LEU A 26 -31.40 -5.82 -49.94
CA LEU A 26 -31.05 -6.77 -48.86
C LEU A 26 -29.55 -7.04 -48.80
N THR A 27 -28.91 -7.25 -49.96
CA THR A 27 -27.46 -7.49 -50.03
C THR A 27 -26.67 -6.26 -49.61
N GLY A 28 -27.05 -5.08 -50.10
CA GLY A 28 -26.44 -3.81 -49.72
C GLY A 28 -26.58 -3.52 -48.22
N ALA A 29 -27.79 -3.73 -47.66
CA ALA A 29 -28.03 -3.58 -46.23
C ALA A 29 -27.17 -4.56 -45.41
N SER A 30 -27.08 -5.83 -45.82
CA SER A 30 -26.29 -6.85 -45.12
C SER A 30 -24.79 -6.51 -45.08
N LEU A 31 -24.24 -6.00 -46.19
CA LEU A 31 -22.84 -5.54 -46.25
C LEU A 31 -22.59 -4.32 -45.38
N LEU A 32 -23.54 -3.38 -45.34
CA LEU A 32 -23.46 -2.20 -44.47
C LEU A 32 -23.51 -2.60 -42.99
N PHE A 33 -24.43 -3.48 -42.59
CA PHE A 33 -24.51 -3.99 -41.22
C PHE A 33 -23.24 -4.73 -40.83
N SER A 34 -22.73 -5.62 -41.69
CA SER A 34 -21.45 -6.31 -41.44
C SER A 34 -20.28 -5.33 -41.26
N GLY A 35 -20.22 -4.28 -42.09
CA GLY A 35 -19.22 -3.22 -41.95
C GLY A 35 -19.34 -2.42 -40.65
N LEU A 36 -20.57 -2.15 -40.19
CA LEU A 36 -20.85 -1.49 -38.91
C LEU A 36 -20.46 -2.39 -37.73
N ASP A 37 -20.80 -3.68 -37.79
CA ASP A 37 -20.49 -4.65 -36.74
C ASP A 37 -18.97 -4.84 -36.59
N LEU A 38 -18.24 -4.90 -37.70
CA LEU A 38 -16.78 -4.97 -37.69
C LEU A 38 -16.15 -3.72 -37.06
N LYS A 39 -16.64 -2.53 -37.39
CA LYS A 39 -16.17 -1.27 -36.78
C LYS A 39 -16.52 -1.19 -35.29
N SER A 40 -17.74 -1.54 -34.92
CA SER A 40 -18.21 -1.57 -33.53
C SER A 40 -17.36 -2.53 -32.70
N THR A 41 -17.16 -3.75 -33.21
CA THR A 41 -16.31 -4.78 -32.58
C THR A 41 -14.86 -4.32 -32.48
N GLY A 42 -14.33 -3.68 -33.53
CA GLY A 42 -12.99 -3.10 -33.54
C GLY A 42 -12.81 -2.03 -32.46
N ASN A 43 -13.77 -1.10 -32.36
CA ASN A 43 -13.77 -0.03 -31.36
C ASN A 43 -13.93 -0.58 -29.94
N PHE A 44 -14.79 -1.58 -29.74
CA PHE A 44 -14.97 -2.22 -28.45
C PHE A 44 -13.71 -2.96 -27.99
N LYS A 45 -13.08 -3.73 -28.90
CA LYS A 45 -11.82 -4.44 -28.64
C LYS A 45 -10.69 -3.47 -28.30
N THR A 46 -10.47 -2.46 -29.13
CA THR A 46 -9.41 -1.45 -28.91
C THR A 46 -9.68 -0.60 -27.67
N GLY A 47 -10.93 -0.26 -27.39
CA GLY A 47 -11.33 0.42 -26.15
C GLY A 47 -11.05 -0.41 -24.90
N THR A 48 -11.32 -1.71 -24.92
CA THR A 48 -11.01 -2.62 -23.81
C THR A 48 -9.49 -2.74 -23.60
N MET A 49 -8.73 -2.86 -24.68
CA MET A 49 -7.26 -2.86 -24.62
C MET A 49 -6.71 -1.55 -24.05
N ALA A 50 -7.22 -0.40 -24.50
CA ALA A 50 -6.83 0.90 -23.99
C ALA A 50 -7.15 1.06 -22.49
N LEU A 51 -8.26 0.48 -22.00
CA LEU A 51 -8.58 0.47 -20.58
C LEU A 51 -7.54 -0.31 -19.76
N GLN A 52 -7.13 -1.49 -20.23
CA GLN A 52 -6.07 -2.27 -19.59
C GLN A 52 -4.73 -1.51 -19.58
N VAL A 53 -4.40 -0.82 -20.68
CA VAL A 53 -3.20 0.02 -20.78
C VAL A 53 -3.26 1.18 -19.79
N ALA A 54 -4.43 1.79 -19.59
CA ALA A 54 -4.61 2.84 -18.60
C ALA A 54 -4.44 2.30 -17.16
N ASP A 55 -4.94 1.10 -16.85
CA ASP A 55 -4.75 0.46 -15.55
C ASP A 55 -3.27 0.18 -15.27
N SER A 56 -2.54 -0.38 -16.25
CA SER A 56 -1.08 -0.55 -16.15
C SER A 56 -0.35 0.76 -15.91
N GLY A 57 -0.86 1.87 -16.45
CA GLY A 57 -0.35 3.21 -16.13
C GLY A 57 -0.50 3.56 -14.66
N VAL A 58 -1.66 3.28 -14.04
CA VAL A 58 -1.87 3.47 -12.60
C VAL A 58 -0.90 2.61 -11.79
N GLN A 59 -0.70 1.35 -12.18
CA GLN A 59 0.23 0.44 -11.50
C GLN A 59 1.68 0.93 -11.60
N HIS A 60 2.10 1.38 -12.78
CA HIS A 60 3.43 1.95 -12.97
C HIS A 60 3.61 3.23 -12.14
N ALA A 61 2.61 4.10 -12.10
CA ALA A 61 2.64 5.28 -11.24
C ALA A 61 2.79 4.91 -9.76
N LEU A 62 2.02 3.95 -9.25
CA LEU A 62 2.15 3.47 -7.86
C LEU A 62 3.55 2.93 -7.54
N ALA A 63 4.24 2.34 -8.52
CA ALA A 63 5.58 1.81 -8.34
C ALA A 63 6.68 2.90 -8.31
N VAL A 64 6.49 4.01 -9.03
CA VAL A 64 7.49 5.10 -9.09
C VAL A 64 7.24 6.19 -8.05
N ILE A 65 6.02 6.32 -7.54
CA ILE A 65 5.72 7.33 -6.52
C ILE A 65 6.50 6.96 -5.25
N PRO A 66 7.36 7.86 -4.76
CA PRO A 66 8.21 7.57 -3.61
C PRO A 66 7.36 7.26 -2.38
N ALA A 67 7.83 6.31 -1.56
CA ALA A 67 7.30 6.12 -0.22
C ALA A 67 7.48 7.42 0.56
N GLY A 68 6.50 7.74 1.39
CA GLY A 68 6.46 8.99 2.11
C GLY A 68 5.10 9.20 2.76
N PRO A 69 5.02 9.99 3.82
CA PRO A 69 3.79 10.15 4.60
C PRO A 69 2.77 11.09 3.96
N THR A 70 3.19 11.94 3.02
CA THR A 70 2.32 12.81 2.22
C THR A 70 2.62 12.66 0.73
N PHE A 71 1.66 13.05 -0.11
CA PHE A 71 1.91 13.36 -1.51
C PHE A 71 2.27 14.84 -1.64
N SER A 72 3.15 15.19 -2.57
CA SER A 72 3.67 16.56 -2.73
C SER A 72 3.54 17.03 -4.18
N TYR A 73 2.32 17.06 -4.71
CA TYR A 73 2.02 17.59 -6.04
C TYR A 73 1.43 19.00 -5.93
N SER A 74 2.19 20.02 -6.36
CA SER A 74 1.77 21.43 -6.32
C SER A 74 0.61 21.76 -7.26
N SER A 75 0.42 20.96 -8.30
CA SER A 75 -0.70 21.03 -9.26
C SER A 75 -0.84 19.67 -9.96
N SER A 76 -1.48 19.61 -11.13
CA SER A 76 -1.48 18.41 -11.97
C SER A 76 -0.08 18.11 -12.51
N THR A 77 0.71 17.36 -11.75
CA THR A 77 2.10 17.00 -12.06
C THR A 77 2.17 15.73 -12.90
N GLN A 78 3.01 15.70 -13.93
CA GLN A 78 3.26 14.46 -14.68
C GLN A 78 4.15 13.53 -13.84
N VAL A 79 3.62 12.35 -13.51
CA VAL A 79 4.35 11.29 -12.80
C VAL A 79 4.99 10.32 -13.78
N ILE A 80 4.24 9.95 -14.83
CA ILE A 80 4.73 9.10 -15.92
C ILE A 80 4.57 9.85 -17.24
N PRO A 81 5.66 10.15 -17.97
CA PRO A 81 5.57 10.68 -19.33
C PRO A 81 4.95 9.66 -20.28
N SER A 82 4.59 10.09 -21.49
CA SER A 82 4.02 9.20 -22.51
C SER A 82 4.96 8.02 -22.78
N THR A 83 4.56 6.84 -22.30
CA THR A 83 5.34 5.60 -22.31
C THR A 83 4.64 4.59 -23.19
N ALA A 84 5.37 3.98 -24.13
CA ALA A 84 4.83 2.93 -24.99
C ALA A 84 4.51 1.68 -24.19
N TYR A 85 3.38 1.03 -24.49
CA TYR A 85 3.01 -0.21 -23.83
C TYR A 85 3.79 -1.38 -24.42
N PRO A 86 4.59 -2.12 -23.63
CA PRO A 86 5.61 -3.02 -24.17
C PRO A 86 5.04 -4.23 -24.92
N THR A 87 3.87 -4.72 -24.51
CA THR A 87 3.28 -5.94 -25.08
C THR A 87 2.23 -5.67 -26.17
N MET A 88 1.83 -4.41 -26.39
CA MET A 88 0.85 -4.04 -27.43
C MET A 88 1.34 -2.84 -28.23
N SER A 89 1.79 -3.10 -29.46
CA SER A 89 2.23 -2.05 -30.38
C SER A 89 1.12 -1.04 -30.68
N GLY A 90 1.48 0.23 -30.77
CA GLY A 90 0.56 1.33 -31.04
C GLY A 90 -0.24 1.83 -29.84
N PHE A 91 -0.03 1.25 -28.66
CA PHE A 91 -0.59 1.75 -27.40
C PHE A 91 0.47 2.46 -26.57
N SER A 92 0.07 3.53 -25.90
CA SER A 92 0.86 4.24 -24.90
C SER A 92 -0.02 4.69 -23.74
N TYR A 93 0.61 5.02 -22.62
CA TYR A 93 -0.05 5.64 -21.47
C TYR A 93 0.80 6.78 -20.92
N SER A 94 0.13 7.70 -20.22
CA SER A 94 0.77 8.76 -19.43
C SER A 94 -0.03 8.95 -18.15
N VAL A 95 0.64 9.37 -17.07
CA VAL A 95 -0.01 9.54 -15.77
C VAL A 95 0.31 10.90 -15.18
N THR A 96 -0.73 11.58 -14.74
CA THR A 96 -0.63 12.81 -13.95
C THR A 96 -1.17 12.58 -12.55
N ALA A 97 -0.67 13.32 -11.57
CA ALA A 97 -1.11 13.26 -10.18
C ALA A 97 -1.41 14.65 -9.64
N VAL A 98 -2.42 14.73 -8.78
CA VAL A 98 -2.75 15.95 -8.03
C VAL A 98 -3.13 15.57 -6.60
N ASN A 99 -2.67 16.36 -5.62
CA ASN A 99 -3.00 16.15 -4.22
C ASN A 99 -4.48 16.47 -3.94
N THR A 100 -5.04 15.81 -2.93
CA THR A 100 -6.29 16.23 -2.28
C THR A 100 -6.01 17.23 -1.16
N ALA A 101 -7.07 17.84 -0.59
CA ALA A 101 -6.96 18.93 0.38
C ALA A 101 -6.13 18.63 1.64
N ALA A 102 -5.88 17.35 1.96
CA ALA A 102 -5.11 16.93 3.12
C ALA A 102 -3.71 16.36 2.79
N ASN A 103 -3.32 16.29 1.51
CA ASN A 103 -2.06 15.68 1.04
C ASN A 103 -1.81 14.21 1.47
N THR A 104 -2.75 13.57 2.16
CA THR A 104 -2.71 12.15 2.54
C THR A 104 -3.29 11.24 1.45
N GLU A 105 -4.04 11.84 0.52
CA GLU A 105 -4.55 11.20 -0.69
C GLU A 105 -4.17 12.02 -1.92
N ALA A 106 -3.98 11.34 -3.05
CA ALA A 106 -3.78 11.94 -4.35
C ALA A 106 -4.68 11.28 -5.40
N ILE A 107 -4.96 12.01 -6.47
CA ILE A 107 -5.73 11.53 -7.61
C ILE A 107 -4.75 11.34 -8.77
N LEU A 108 -4.60 10.10 -9.22
CA LEU A 108 -3.87 9.75 -10.42
C LEU A 108 -4.82 9.73 -11.61
N THR A 109 -4.48 10.44 -12.68
CA THR A 109 -5.19 10.36 -13.97
C THR A 109 -4.28 9.70 -14.99
N SER A 110 -4.57 8.43 -15.28
CA SER A 110 -3.89 7.63 -16.30
C SER A 110 -4.65 7.74 -17.62
N THR A 111 -3.99 8.25 -18.66
CA THR A 111 -4.55 8.37 -20.01
C THR A 111 -3.84 7.42 -20.95
N ALA A 112 -4.58 6.45 -21.49
CA ALA A 112 -4.12 5.57 -22.54
C ALA A 112 -4.54 6.08 -23.92
N LEU A 113 -3.61 5.99 -24.86
CA LEU A 113 -3.81 6.25 -26.28
C LEU A 113 -3.53 4.97 -27.06
N GLY A 114 -4.35 4.71 -28.08
CA GLY A 114 -4.20 3.56 -28.95
C GLY A 114 -4.37 3.94 -30.43
N PRO A 115 -4.30 2.95 -31.33
CA PRO A 115 -4.51 3.17 -32.75
C PRO A 115 -5.88 3.79 -33.05
N ASN A 116 -6.01 4.45 -34.21
CA ASN A 116 -7.26 5.03 -34.70
C ASN A 116 -7.91 6.05 -33.75
N GLY A 117 -7.11 6.76 -32.95
CA GLY A 117 -7.60 7.78 -32.02
C GLY A 117 -8.29 7.22 -30.77
N THR A 118 -8.13 5.93 -30.50
CA THR A 118 -8.64 5.30 -29.28
C THR A 118 -8.05 5.99 -28.06
N LYS A 119 -8.90 6.42 -27.14
CA LYS A 119 -8.49 7.05 -25.88
C LYS A 119 -9.31 6.46 -24.73
N LYS A 120 -8.63 6.11 -23.64
CA LYS A 120 -9.26 5.74 -22.37
C LYS A 120 -8.59 6.45 -21.21
N VAL A 121 -9.38 6.84 -20.22
CA VAL A 121 -8.88 7.54 -19.04
C VAL A 121 -9.36 6.79 -17.80
N VAL A 122 -8.41 6.46 -16.93
CA VAL A 122 -8.67 5.91 -15.61
C VAL A 122 -8.28 6.95 -14.57
N VAL A 123 -9.18 7.20 -13.63
CA VAL A 123 -8.91 8.04 -12.45
C VAL A 123 -8.81 7.14 -11.24
N ALA A 124 -7.65 7.14 -10.60
CA ALA A 124 -7.34 6.34 -9.43
C ALA A 124 -7.15 7.25 -8.20
N TYR A 125 -7.83 6.92 -7.11
CA TYR A 125 -7.63 7.55 -5.81
C TYR A 125 -6.59 6.72 -5.07
N VAL A 126 -5.49 7.36 -4.68
CA VAL A 126 -4.40 6.73 -3.95
C VAL A 126 -4.25 7.38 -2.59
N GLY A 127 -3.93 6.58 -1.58
CA GLY A 127 -3.72 7.03 -0.20
C GLY A 127 -2.42 6.49 0.35
N ARG A 128 -1.92 7.10 1.42
CA ARG A 128 -0.82 6.55 2.21
C ARG A 128 -1.37 5.57 3.25
N MET A 129 -0.82 4.36 3.31
CA MET A 129 -1.22 3.34 4.28
C MET A 129 0.03 2.86 5.02
N GLY A 130 0.00 2.91 6.36
CA GLY A 130 1.08 2.36 7.18
C GLY A 130 1.25 0.85 6.96
N LEU A 131 2.44 0.34 7.30
CA LEU A 131 2.80 -1.06 7.11
C LEU A 131 2.06 -1.95 8.12
N GLY A 132 2.17 -1.59 9.41
CA GLY A 132 1.49 -2.22 10.53
C GLY A 132 1.90 -1.55 11.85
N ALA A 133 1.45 -2.08 12.98
CA ALA A 133 1.98 -1.67 14.29
C ALA A 133 3.42 -2.20 14.46
N ILE A 134 3.68 -3.43 13.99
CA ILE A 134 5.01 -4.03 13.83
C ILE A 134 5.25 -4.38 12.36
N TYR A 135 6.43 -4.09 11.84
CA TYR A 135 6.88 -4.52 10.51
C TYR A 135 8.10 -5.45 10.60
N LEU A 136 7.95 -6.66 10.07
CA LEU A 136 8.93 -7.75 10.08
C LEU A 136 9.30 -8.15 8.63
N PRO A 137 10.39 -7.61 8.05
CA PRO A 137 10.85 -7.96 6.71
C PRO A 137 11.66 -9.26 6.68
N GLY A 138 11.58 -10.04 5.60
CA GLY A 138 12.34 -11.27 5.41
C GLY A 138 11.47 -12.52 5.35
N ALA A 139 12.10 -13.69 5.52
CA ALA A 139 11.48 -15.01 5.40
C ALA A 139 11.19 -15.64 6.77
N ALA A 140 10.20 -16.54 6.83
CA ALA A 140 9.80 -17.22 8.06
C ALA A 140 10.93 -17.92 8.83
N THR A 141 11.94 -18.46 8.14
CA THR A 141 13.07 -19.19 8.74
C THR A 141 14.00 -18.33 9.57
N ASN A 142 13.82 -17.00 9.51
CA ASN A 142 14.69 -16.06 10.18
C ASN A 142 14.00 -15.42 11.39
N TYR A 143 12.84 -15.95 11.80
CA TYR A 143 12.05 -15.38 12.88
C TYR A 143 11.51 -16.48 13.78
N GLU A 144 11.81 -16.33 15.06
CA GLU A 144 11.08 -16.97 16.16
C GLU A 144 10.17 -15.91 16.80
N THR A 145 8.92 -16.28 17.09
CA THR A 145 7.97 -15.34 17.69
C THR A 145 7.33 -15.97 18.90
N GLU A 146 7.48 -15.32 20.04
CA GLU A 146 6.98 -15.81 21.32
C GLU A 146 6.00 -14.82 21.95
N PHE A 147 4.86 -15.34 22.40
CA PHE A 147 3.80 -14.55 23.03
C PHE A 147 3.41 -15.19 24.35
N GLU A 148 3.73 -14.55 25.47
CA GLU A 148 3.37 -15.05 26.80
C GLU A 148 2.34 -14.18 27.53
N GLY A 149 1.45 -14.86 28.26
CA GLY A 149 0.33 -14.22 28.92
C GLY A 149 -0.78 -13.81 27.95
N ASN A 150 -1.81 -13.14 28.45
CA ASN A 150 -2.99 -12.78 27.65
C ASN A 150 -3.36 -11.29 27.74
N ALA A 151 -2.52 -10.47 28.35
CA ALA A 151 -2.78 -9.04 28.56
C ALA A 151 -2.02 -8.13 27.58
N PHE A 152 -1.12 -8.68 26.76
CA PHE A 152 -0.42 -7.91 25.74
C PHE A 152 -1.39 -7.46 24.65
N ALA A 153 -1.02 -6.41 23.91
CA ALA A 153 -1.81 -5.92 22.79
C ALA A 153 -0.93 -5.43 21.64
N ILE A 154 -1.18 -5.91 20.43
CA ILE A 154 -0.58 -5.40 19.20
C ILE A 154 -1.73 -4.96 18.29
N SER A 155 -1.94 -3.66 18.17
CA SER A 155 -3.10 -3.10 17.47
C SER A 155 -2.66 -2.28 16.26
N GLY A 156 -3.05 -2.73 15.07
CA GLY A 156 -3.01 -1.94 13.84
C GLY A 156 -4.18 -0.97 13.70
N ASN A 157 -5.14 -0.95 14.65
CA ASN A 157 -6.16 0.10 14.68
C ASN A 157 -5.51 1.41 15.11
N ASP A 158 -5.82 2.49 14.38
CA ASP A 158 -5.25 3.80 14.70
C ASP A 158 -5.67 4.23 16.10
N THR A 159 -4.67 4.52 16.93
CA THR A 159 -4.84 4.86 18.34
C THR A 159 -4.07 6.15 18.60
N ASN A 160 -4.76 7.18 19.09
CA ASN A 160 -4.13 8.42 19.54
C ASN A 160 -3.27 8.14 20.78
N VAL A 161 -2.33 9.03 21.09
CA VAL A 161 -1.41 8.85 22.23
C VAL A 161 -2.12 8.86 23.59
N ASP A 162 -3.35 9.36 23.66
CA ASP A 162 -4.22 9.31 24.84
C ASP A 162 -5.01 7.99 24.97
N GLY A 163 -4.82 7.06 24.04
CA GLY A 163 -5.53 5.78 23.98
C GLY A 163 -6.89 5.82 23.29
N SER A 164 -7.35 6.98 22.82
CA SER A 164 -8.59 7.09 22.03
C SER A 164 -8.40 6.60 20.59
N ALA A 165 -9.50 6.36 19.88
CA ALA A 165 -9.44 5.96 18.47
C ALA A 165 -8.93 7.12 17.59
N GLY A 166 -7.92 6.83 16.77
CA GLY A 166 -7.34 7.77 15.81
C GLY A 166 -8.13 7.87 14.49
N PRO A 167 -7.89 8.91 13.69
CA PRO A 167 -8.64 9.21 12.47
C PRO A 167 -8.26 8.34 11.26
N ALA A 168 -7.09 7.69 11.27
CA ALA A 168 -6.60 6.90 10.15
C ALA A 168 -7.28 5.53 10.09
N ARG A 169 -7.27 4.94 8.88
CA ARG A 169 -7.76 3.57 8.68
C ARG A 169 -6.84 2.57 9.39
N ALA A 170 -7.44 1.50 9.90
CA ALA A 170 -6.68 0.39 10.46
C ALA A 170 -5.69 -0.19 9.44
N VAL A 171 -4.46 -0.41 9.91
CA VAL A 171 -3.39 -1.17 9.26
C VAL A 171 -3.30 -2.56 9.90
N SER A 172 -2.39 -3.42 9.44
CA SER A 172 -2.17 -4.73 10.07
C SER A 172 -1.62 -4.56 11.49
N GLY A 173 -1.97 -5.46 12.42
CA GLY A 173 -1.28 -5.51 13.71
C GLY A 173 0.20 -5.83 13.51
N ILE A 174 0.47 -6.96 12.87
CA ILE A 174 1.82 -7.35 12.42
C ILE A 174 1.81 -7.44 10.89
N ALA A 175 2.80 -6.80 10.28
CA ALA A 175 3.01 -6.77 8.84
C ALA A 175 4.30 -7.48 8.47
N THR A 176 4.22 -8.42 7.55
CA THR A 176 5.36 -9.24 7.09
C THR A 176 5.54 -9.10 5.59
N THR A 177 6.69 -9.53 5.04
CA THR A 177 6.87 -9.64 3.57
C THR A 177 6.67 -11.06 3.04
N ASP A 178 6.52 -12.04 3.93
CA ASP A 178 6.42 -13.46 3.61
C ASP A 178 5.16 -14.10 4.21
N GLN A 179 4.49 -14.94 3.42
CA GLN A 179 3.27 -15.63 3.78
C GLN A 179 3.52 -16.80 4.75
N ALA A 180 4.70 -17.44 4.68
CA ALA A 180 5.06 -18.46 5.66
C ALA A 180 5.25 -17.81 7.04
N LEU A 181 5.83 -16.61 7.11
CA LEU A 181 5.99 -15.88 8.37
C LEU A 181 4.63 -15.51 8.99
N VAL A 182 3.65 -15.09 8.18
CA VAL A 182 2.27 -14.90 8.67
C VAL A 182 1.75 -16.16 9.38
N THR A 183 2.01 -17.33 8.80
CA THR A 183 1.55 -18.60 9.36
C THR A 183 2.30 -18.94 10.65
N SER A 184 3.62 -18.71 10.69
CA SER A 184 4.45 -18.92 11.88
C SER A 184 3.95 -18.10 13.07
N VAL A 185 3.78 -16.78 12.88
CA VAL A 185 3.28 -15.86 13.91
C VAL A 185 1.88 -16.23 14.39
N ILE A 186 1.01 -16.73 13.51
CA ILE A 186 -0.34 -17.16 13.92
C ILE A 186 -0.26 -18.45 14.75
N ASN A 187 0.66 -19.36 14.41
CA ASN A 187 0.82 -20.63 15.11
C ASN A 187 1.50 -20.50 16.48
N SER A 188 2.28 -19.43 16.71
CA SER A 188 2.84 -19.14 18.04
C SER A 188 1.80 -18.57 19.02
N LEU A 189 0.61 -18.19 18.54
CA LEU A 189 -0.50 -17.74 19.39
C LEU A 189 -1.36 -18.92 19.86
N THR A 190 -1.74 -18.90 21.13
CA THR A 190 -2.87 -19.68 21.63
C THR A 190 -4.20 -19.07 21.17
N SER A 191 -5.29 -19.86 21.20
CA SER A 191 -6.61 -19.38 20.80
C SER A 191 -7.12 -18.17 21.59
N ASN A 192 -6.67 -18.00 22.84
CA ASN A 192 -7.06 -16.87 23.69
C ASN A 192 -6.23 -15.60 23.41
N GLN A 193 -5.09 -15.72 22.73
CA GLN A 193 -4.21 -14.62 22.37
C GLN A 193 -4.50 -14.06 20.96
N ALA A 194 -5.29 -14.77 20.14
CA ALA A 194 -5.63 -14.33 18.79
C ALA A 194 -6.20 -12.91 18.76
N ASN A 195 -7.03 -12.53 19.73
CA ASN A 195 -7.63 -11.20 19.88
C ASN A 195 -6.70 -10.14 20.49
N ASN A 196 -5.48 -10.49 20.85
CA ASN A 196 -4.48 -9.52 21.28
C ASN A 196 -3.78 -8.87 20.07
N ILE A 197 -3.81 -9.52 18.91
CA ILE A 197 -3.31 -8.95 17.65
C ILE A 197 -4.50 -8.51 16.80
N THR A 198 -4.77 -7.20 16.78
CA THR A 198 -5.94 -6.61 16.12
C THR A 198 -5.54 -5.61 15.04
N GLY A 199 -6.48 -5.29 14.15
CA GLY A 199 -6.24 -4.37 13.04
C GLY A 199 -6.95 -4.84 11.77
N ARG A 200 -6.38 -4.47 10.63
CA ARG A 200 -6.94 -4.76 9.32
C ARG A 200 -7.00 -6.26 9.04
N GLY A 201 -8.19 -6.68 8.60
CA GLY A 201 -8.41 -7.97 7.98
C GLY A 201 -8.43 -9.15 8.94
N GLY A 202 -9.08 -8.97 10.09
CA GLY A 202 -9.45 -10.05 10.99
C GLY A 202 -8.48 -10.23 12.15
N THR A 203 -8.80 -11.22 12.97
CA THR A 203 -8.17 -11.50 14.25
C THR A 203 -7.68 -12.95 14.23
N PRO A 204 -6.38 -13.24 14.39
CA PRO A 204 -5.29 -12.28 14.59
C PRO A 204 -4.97 -11.46 13.31
N SER A 205 -4.61 -10.19 13.48
CA SER A 205 -4.28 -9.28 12.37
C SER A 205 -2.80 -9.38 11.96
N VAL A 206 -2.47 -10.43 11.23
CA VAL A 206 -1.13 -10.66 10.66
C VAL A 206 -1.23 -10.79 9.15
N ARG A 207 -0.47 -9.99 8.39
CA ARG A 207 -0.61 -9.95 6.91
C ARG A 207 0.68 -9.67 6.17
N VAL A 208 0.75 -10.23 4.96
CA VAL A 208 1.74 -9.84 3.97
C VAL A 208 1.46 -8.43 3.45
N VAL A 209 2.50 -7.60 3.46
CA VAL A 209 2.54 -6.29 2.82
C VAL A 209 3.62 -6.27 1.74
N THR A 210 3.52 -5.31 0.83
CA THR A 210 4.56 -5.08 -0.16
C THR A 210 5.84 -4.66 0.55
N SER A 211 6.97 -5.26 0.16
CA SER A 211 8.27 -4.89 0.70
C SER A 211 8.57 -3.41 0.43
N LEU A 212 9.24 -2.79 1.38
CA LEU A 212 9.72 -1.43 1.23
C LEU A 212 10.84 -1.36 0.17
N PRO A 213 10.92 -0.27 -0.62
CA PRO A 213 12.04 -0.06 -1.54
C PRO A 213 13.40 0.12 -0.86
N GLN A 214 13.39 0.61 0.38
CA GLN A 214 14.56 0.75 1.25
C GLN A 214 14.50 -0.28 2.37
N THR A 215 15.65 -0.82 2.77
CA THR A 215 15.73 -1.69 3.96
C THR A 215 15.51 -0.86 5.22
N VAL A 216 15.04 -1.50 6.30
CA VAL A 216 14.84 -0.84 7.60
C VAL A 216 16.13 -0.20 8.11
N SER A 217 17.29 -0.82 7.87
CA SER A 217 18.59 -0.23 8.19
C SER A 217 18.89 1.04 7.39
N GLN A 218 18.56 1.08 6.10
CA GLN A 218 18.70 2.30 5.28
C GLN A 218 17.78 3.43 5.76
N ILE A 219 16.59 3.08 6.27
CA ILE A 219 15.66 4.04 6.87
C ILE A 219 16.24 4.58 8.18
N ALA A 220 16.80 3.73 9.03
CA ALA A 220 17.50 4.14 10.24
C ALA A 220 18.65 5.10 9.92
N ASP A 221 19.51 4.74 8.96
CA ASP A 221 20.64 5.58 8.54
C ASP A 221 20.18 6.93 7.98
N SER A 222 19.02 6.97 7.30
CA SER A 222 18.41 8.21 6.81
C SER A 222 17.99 9.14 7.96
N TYR A 223 17.43 8.60 9.05
CA TYR A 223 17.17 9.37 10.27
C TYR A 223 18.47 9.85 10.92
N LEU A 224 19.48 8.99 11.05
CA LEU A 224 20.77 9.32 11.66
C LEU A 224 21.59 10.36 10.89
N SER A 225 21.21 10.69 9.66
CA SER A 225 21.77 11.84 8.93
C SER A 225 21.35 13.20 9.50
N ASN A 226 20.32 13.24 10.35
CA ASN A 226 19.83 14.42 11.05
C ASN A 226 20.46 14.53 12.46
N PRO A 227 20.41 15.71 13.13
CA PRO A 227 20.84 15.83 14.52
C PRO A 227 20.13 14.83 15.44
N HIS A 228 20.92 14.05 16.18
CA HIS A 228 20.43 12.98 17.06
C HIS A 228 21.23 12.93 18.36
N THR A 229 20.67 12.25 19.35
CA THR A 229 21.33 11.96 20.64
C THR A 229 21.77 10.50 20.66
N ASP A 230 23.06 10.26 20.85
CA ASP A 230 23.61 8.93 21.06
C ASP A 230 23.67 8.59 22.55
N LEU A 231 23.15 7.43 22.90
CA LEU A 231 23.28 6.79 24.20
C LEU A 231 24.09 5.49 24.03
N PRO A 232 24.96 5.13 25.00
CA PRO A 232 25.71 3.88 24.91
C PRO A 232 24.80 2.67 25.13
N GLY A 233 25.14 1.49 24.58
CA GLY A 233 24.46 0.24 24.96
C GLY A 233 24.56 -0.04 26.47
N GLY A 234 23.56 -0.70 27.04
CA GLY A 234 23.52 -1.12 28.43
C GLY A 234 22.13 -1.08 29.09
N HIS A 235 22.13 -1.13 30.43
CA HIS A 235 20.91 -1.20 31.24
C HIS A 235 20.40 0.19 31.65
N TYR A 236 19.15 0.49 31.30
CA TYR A 236 18.45 1.74 31.58
C TYR A 236 17.44 1.57 32.72
N ASN A 237 17.93 1.61 33.96
CA ASN A 237 17.11 1.34 35.17
C ASN A 237 16.50 2.61 35.80
N GLY A 238 16.88 3.80 35.31
CA GLY A 238 16.47 5.09 35.87
C GLY A 238 15.20 5.67 35.25
N ASN A 239 14.88 6.89 35.65
CA ASN A 239 13.84 7.67 34.97
C ASN A 239 14.46 8.50 33.85
N GLY A 240 13.78 8.61 32.72
CA GLY A 240 14.30 9.32 31.55
C GLY A 240 13.21 9.90 30.65
N THR A 241 13.58 10.91 29.88
CA THR A 241 12.74 11.47 28.83
C THR A 241 13.54 11.57 27.53
N TRP A 242 13.16 10.82 26.51
CA TRP A 242 13.81 10.76 25.19
C TRP A 242 12.95 11.46 24.15
N GLY A 243 12.92 12.79 24.20
CA GLY A 243 12.01 13.63 23.43
C GLY A 243 10.63 13.79 24.07
N THR A 244 9.85 14.74 23.54
CA THR A 244 8.48 15.05 23.99
C THR A 244 7.58 15.26 22.79
N ASP A 245 6.27 15.13 22.93
CA ASP A 245 5.31 15.31 21.82
C ASP A 245 5.48 16.67 21.11
N ALA A 246 5.80 17.72 21.87
CA ALA A 246 6.04 19.08 21.34
C ALA A 246 7.43 19.27 20.71
N SER A 247 8.40 18.43 21.08
CA SER A 247 9.76 18.46 20.57
C SER A 247 10.28 17.03 20.43
N PRO A 248 9.86 16.30 19.38
CA PRO A 248 10.33 14.94 19.15
C PRO A 248 11.85 14.91 18.92
N GLN A 249 12.52 13.83 19.34
CA GLN A 249 13.96 13.66 19.17
C GLN A 249 14.30 12.35 18.46
N ILE A 250 15.46 12.34 17.77
CA ILE A 250 16.09 11.09 17.37
C ILE A 250 17.02 10.66 18.50
N THR A 251 16.76 9.49 19.06
CA THR A 251 17.61 8.86 20.07
C THR A 251 18.14 7.56 19.50
N ARG A 252 19.46 7.43 19.46
CA ARG A 252 20.14 6.20 19.04
C ARG A 252 20.81 5.57 20.25
N ILE A 253 20.60 4.27 20.44
CA ILE A 253 21.36 3.46 21.38
C ILE A 253 22.41 2.67 20.59
N THR A 254 23.68 2.95 20.84
CA THR A 254 24.82 2.35 20.13
C THR A 254 25.22 1.02 20.78
N GLY A 255 24.35 0.02 20.65
CA GLY A 255 24.49 -1.33 21.19
C GLY A 255 23.16 -1.88 21.69
N ASP A 256 23.23 -2.95 22.47
CA ASP A 256 22.07 -3.58 23.10
C ASP A 256 21.50 -2.69 24.21
N ALA A 257 20.18 -2.73 24.39
CA ALA A 257 19.47 -1.91 25.34
C ALA A 257 18.47 -2.72 26.15
N GLU A 258 18.68 -2.76 27.47
CA GLU A 258 17.71 -3.31 28.42
C GLU A 258 17.08 -2.18 29.22
N ILE A 259 15.77 -1.96 29.06
CA ILE A 259 15.03 -0.85 29.67
C ILE A 259 14.15 -1.37 30.81
N ASN A 260 14.65 -1.29 32.04
CA ASN A 260 13.89 -1.62 33.27
C ASN A 260 13.27 -0.39 33.95
N GLY A 261 13.72 0.81 33.59
CA GLY A 261 13.37 2.07 34.22
C GLY A 261 11.96 2.58 33.88
N THR A 262 11.69 3.82 34.30
CA THR A 262 10.48 4.56 33.87
C THR A 262 10.86 5.63 32.86
N ILE A 263 10.73 5.31 31.58
CA ILE A 263 11.20 6.17 30.50
C ILE A 263 10.04 6.52 29.58
N SER A 264 9.86 7.81 29.35
CA SER A 264 8.95 8.31 28.31
C SER A 264 9.76 8.85 27.13
N GLY A 265 9.22 8.83 25.92
CA GLY A 265 9.88 9.46 24.78
C GLY A 265 8.95 9.75 23.61
N ALA A 266 9.40 10.61 22.71
CA ALA A 266 8.70 10.89 21.47
C ALA A 266 9.69 11.20 20.35
N GLY A 267 9.40 10.68 19.15
CA GLY A 267 10.25 10.85 17.97
C GLY A 267 10.68 9.52 17.36
N VAL A 268 11.98 9.34 17.18
CA VAL A 268 12.55 8.13 16.59
C VAL A 268 13.56 7.51 17.56
N LEU A 269 13.29 6.28 18.00
CA LEU A 269 14.25 5.48 18.75
C LEU A 269 14.90 4.47 17.81
N ILE A 270 16.23 4.48 17.73
CA ILE A 270 17.00 3.53 16.94
C ILE A 270 17.90 2.76 17.90
N VAL A 271 17.79 1.43 17.91
CA VAL A 271 18.65 0.55 18.72
C VAL A 271 19.51 -0.26 17.76
N ASP A 272 20.82 -0.12 17.88
CA ASP A 272 21.78 -0.77 16.98
C ASP A 272 21.97 -2.26 17.26
N GLY A 273 21.65 -2.67 18.49
CA GLY A 273 21.65 -4.05 18.94
C GLY A 273 20.25 -4.52 19.34
N GLU A 274 20.20 -5.43 20.30
CA GLU A 274 18.97 -5.99 20.88
C GLU A 274 18.21 -4.95 21.69
N LEU A 275 16.89 -5.07 21.75
CA LEU A 275 16.02 -4.20 22.55
C LEU A 275 15.12 -5.02 23.46
N GLU A 276 15.41 -4.99 24.75
CA GLU A 276 14.58 -5.54 25.81
C GLU A 276 13.90 -4.41 26.59
N ILE A 277 12.58 -4.44 26.70
CA ILE A 277 11.80 -3.46 27.46
C ILE A 277 11.01 -4.17 28.55
N LEU A 278 11.55 -4.18 29.76
CA LEU A 278 11.00 -4.90 30.91
C LEU A 278 10.28 -3.97 31.90
N GLY A 279 10.55 -2.67 31.83
CA GLY A 279 10.07 -1.63 32.75
C GLY A 279 8.79 -0.90 32.33
N ASN A 280 8.64 0.33 32.83
CA ASN A 280 7.55 1.23 32.46
C ASN A 280 8.02 2.18 31.35
N PHE A 281 7.94 1.71 30.11
CA PHE A 281 8.34 2.48 28.93
C PHE A 281 7.12 3.04 28.21
N THR A 282 7.13 4.31 27.81
CA THR A 282 6.10 4.87 26.93
C THR A 282 6.73 5.69 25.82
N PHE A 283 6.53 5.28 24.57
CA PHE A 283 7.15 5.95 23.42
C PHE A 283 6.14 6.32 22.35
N HIS A 284 6.17 7.58 21.90
CA HIS A 284 5.32 8.10 20.85
C HIS A 284 6.13 8.32 19.57
N GLY A 285 6.01 7.41 18.60
CA GLY A 285 6.65 7.57 17.30
C GLY A 285 7.18 6.27 16.72
N LEU A 286 8.35 6.34 16.10
CA LEU A 286 8.96 5.22 15.39
C LEU A 286 10.05 4.58 16.25
N VAL A 287 9.98 3.26 16.42
CA VAL A 287 11.06 2.47 17.01
C VAL A 287 11.66 1.58 15.93
N ILE A 288 12.98 1.63 15.76
CA ILE A 288 13.73 0.80 14.84
C ILE A 288 14.73 -0.04 15.65
N VAL A 289 14.64 -1.37 15.51
CA VAL A 289 15.59 -2.31 16.13
C VAL A 289 16.43 -2.92 15.02
N ARG A 290 17.76 -2.79 15.13
CA ARG A 290 18.72 -3.33 14.15
C ARG A 290 19.39 -4.62 14.61
N GLY A 291 19.32 -4.95 15.90
CA GLY A 291 19.71 -6.26 16.41
C GLY A 291 18.71 -7.35 16.06
N HIS A 292 18.97 -8.55 16.57
CA HIS A 292 18.15 -9.72 16.27
C HIS A 292 17.00 -9.92 17.27
N GLU A 293 16.99 -9.25 18.42
CA GLU A 293 15.93 -9.42 19.42
C GLU A 293 15.13 -8.13 19.68
N LEU A 294 13.81 -8.31 19.79
CA LEU A 294 12.87 -7.36 20.38
C LEU A 294 12.05 -8.09 21.45
N GLU A 295 12.36 -7.84 22.72
CA GLU A 295 11.53 -8.25 23.85
C GLU A 295 10.76 -7.05 24.41
N MET A 296 9.45 -7.20 24.56
CA MET A 296 8.60 -6.26 25.28
C MET A 296 7.78 -6.96 26.35
N SER A 297 7.99 -6.55 27.59
CA SER A 297 7.29 -7.04 28.78
C SER A 297 6.87 -5.87 29.68
N GLY A 298 6.52 -6.17 30.94
CA GLY A 298 6.13 -5.17 31.92
C GLY A 298 4.89 -4.36 31.50
N ASN A 299 4.97 -3.04 31.60
CA ASN A 299 3.92 -2.11 31.15
C ASN A 299 4.39 -1.23 29.97
N ALA A 300 5.27 -1.75 29.13
CA ALA A 300 5.76 -1.03 27.95
C ALA A 300 4.61 -0.66 27.01
N LYS A 301 4.57 0.59 26.53
CA LYS A 301 3.58 1.10 25.59
C LYS A 301 4.29 1.85 24.46
N ILE A 302 4.09 1.41 23.23
CA ILE A 302 4.55 2.14 22.03
C ILE A 302 3.31 2.59 21.26
N TYR A 303 3.19 3.90 21.03
CA TYR A 303 2.19 4.50 20.16
C TYR A 303 2.89 5.00 18.89
N GLY A 304 2.73 4.28 17.79
CA GLY A 304 3.35 4.62 16.51
C GLY A 304 3.66 3.39 15.66
N MET A 305 4.92 3.06 15.43
CA MET A 305 5.31 1.88 14.66
C MET A 305 6.63 1.31 15.17
N VAL A 306 6.76 -0.01 15.14
CA VAL A 306 8.02 -0.72 15.34
C VAL A 306 8.47 -1.34 14.02
N MET A 307 9.73 -1.16 13.63
CA MET A 307 10.35 -1.82 12.49
C MET A 307 11.59 -2.58 12.95
N MET A 308 11.68 -3.87 12.59
CA MET A 308 12.89 -4.66 12.80
C MET A 308 13.69 -4.72 11.50
N ALA A 309 15.01 -4.64 11.61
CA ALA A 309 15.91 -4.83 10.47
C ALA A 309 15.73 -6.22 9.87
N GLU A 310 16.01 -6.36 8.57
CA GLU A 310 15.97 -7.69 7.96
C GLU A 310 17.15 -8.54 8.47
N PRO A 311 16.92 -9.81 8.87
CA PRO A 311 17.96 -10.69 9.38
C PRO A 311 19.10 -10.91 8.37
N THR A 312 20.35 -10.75 8.81
CA THR A 312 21.53 -10.95 7.95
C THR A 312 22.16 -12.34 8.07
N SER A 313 21.98 -13.01 9.21
CA SER A 313 22.62 -14.32 9.49
C SER A 313 22.09 -15.05 10.72
N GLU A 314 21.49 -14.33 11.67
CA GLU A 314 20.94 -14.88 12.92
C GLU A 314 19.41 -14.91 12.85
N GLU A 315 18.82 -15.84 13.60
CA GLU A 315 17.37 -15.89 13.81
C GLU A 315 16.96 -14.67 14.64
N GLN A 316 15.89 -13.98 14.24
CA GLN A 316 15.35 -12.85 14.98
C GLN A 316 14.27 -13.31 15.93
N GLU A 317 14.34 -12.83 17.15
CA GLU A 317 13.38 -13.13 18.19
C GLU A 317 12.45 -11.93 18.40
N VAL A 318 11.14 -12.18 18.29
CA VAL A 318 10.11 -11.18 18.57
C VAL A 318 9.25 -11.69 19.70
N GLU A 319 9.42 -11.07 20.85
CA GLU A 319 8.80 -11.52 22.07
C GLU A 319 7.94 -10.42 22.69
N VAL A 320 6.65 -10.71 22.89
CA VAL A 320 5.72 -9.76 23.52
C VAL A 320 4.95 -10.45 24.64
N LYS A 321 5.22 -10.00 25.86
CA LYS A 321 4.77 -10.61 27.11
C LYS A 321 4.03 -9.63 28.01
N GLY A 322 3.39 -10.18 29.04
CA GLY A 322 2.85 -9.38 30.15
C GLY A 322 1.73 -8.41 29.71
N ASN A 323 1.86 -7.14 30.05
CA ASN A 323 0.91 -6.05 29.72
C ASN A 323 1.49 -5.08 28.67
N ALA A 324 2.53 -5.51 27.95
CA ALA A 324 3.14 -4.74 26.88
C ALA A 324 2.12 -4.43 25.77
N GLY A 325 2.24 -3.25 25.18
CA GLY A 325 1.32 -2.80 24.14
C GLY A 325 2.03 -2.05 23.02
N ILE A 326 1.75 -2.43 21.78
CA ILE A 326 2.18 -1.71 20.58
C ILE A 326 0.93 -1.31 19.81
N TYR A 327 0.69 -0.02 19.70
CA TYR A 327 -0.49 0.55 19.06
C TYR A 327 -0.06 1.39 17.88
N TYR A 328 -0.58 1.08 16.69
CA TYR A 328 -0.39 1.93 15.54
C TYR A 328 -0.96 3.32 15.83
N SER A 329 -0.15 4.36 15.64
CA SER A 329 -0.57 5.75 15.88
C SER A 329 -0.16 6.66 14.72
N SER A 330 -1.12 7.00 13.88
CA SER A 330 -0.95 7.98 12.81
C SER A 330 -0.65 9.38 13.39
N GLN A 331 -1.17 9.68 14.58
CA GLN A 331 -0.90 10.92 15.30
C GLN A 331 0.59 11.04 15.66
N ALA A 332 1.16 10.05 16.34
CA ALA A 332 2.58 10.08 16.72
C ALA A 332 3.51 10.08 15.50
N LEU A 333 3.19 9.28 14.48
CA LEU A 333 3.95 9.24 13.22
C LEU A 333 3.84 10.55 12.44
N SER A 334 2.75 11.31 12.59
CA SER A 334 2.64 12.65 11.97
C SER A 334 3.63 13.64 12.57
N TRP A 335 3.95 13.54 13.86
CA TRP A 335 4.96 14.37 14.51
C TRP A 335 6.37 13.99 14.06
N VAL A 336 6.66 12.69 13.94
CA VAL A 336 7.92 12.20 13.35
C VAL A 336 8.11 12.78 11.95
N ASN A 337 7.08 12.71 11.11
CA ASN A 337 7.13 13.27 9.77
C ASN A 337 7.26 14.80 9.76
N ALA A 338 6.58 15.51 10.66
CA ALA A 338 6.67 16.96 10.73
C ALA A 338 8.11 17.42 11.09
N SER A 339 8.80 16.65 11.93
CA SER A 339 10.20 16.92 12.34
C SER A 339 11.22 16.47 11.29
N TRP A 340 11.02 15.31 10.65
CA TRP A 340 11.92 14.75 9.63
C TRP A 340 11.12 14.32 8.39
N PRO A 341 10.78 15.28 7.53
CA PRO A 341 9.97 15.00 6.36
C PRO A 341 10.68 14.05 5.40
N GLU A 342 9.89 13.23 4.70
CA GLU A 342 10.34 12.30 3.65
C GLU A 342 11.16 11.08 4.11
N VAL A 343 11.52 10.96 5.39
CA VAL A 343 12.26 9.78 5.91
C VAL A 343 11.33 8.60 6.23
N LEU A 344 10.10 8.86 6.67
CA LEU A 344 9.17 7.80 7.04
C LEU A 344 8.60 7.08 5.79
N PRO A 345 8.85 5.77 5.61
CA PRO A 345 8.52 5.05 4.38
C PRO A 345 7.07 4.58 4.35
N ILE A 346 6.12 5.48 4.06
CA ILE A 346 4.71 5.11 3.89
C ILE A 346 4.39 4.92 2.40
N PRO A 347 4.22 3.69 1.89
CA PRO A 347 3.96 3.49 0.47
C PRO A 347 2.58 4.00 0.05
N PRO A 348 2.42 4.46 -1.21
CA PRO A 348 1.11 4.77 -1.75
C PRO A 348 0.35 3.47 -2.04
N ARG A 349 -0.96 3.47 -1.82
CA ARG A 349 -1.86 2.36 -2.17
C ARG A 349 -3.08 2.86 -2.92
N LEU A 350 -3.54 2.07 -3.87
CA LEU A 350 -4.81 2.28 -4.55
C LEU A 350 -5.96 2.09 -3.56
N LEU A 351 -6.81 3.12 -3.42
CA LEU A 351 -8.02 3.09 -2.60
C LEU A 351 -9.24 2.72 -3.44
N ALA A 352 -9.35 3.35 -4.61
CA ALA A 352 -10.44 3.15 -5.56
C ALA A 352 -9.99 3.61 -6.95
N TRP A 353 -10.66 3.15 -7.99
CA TRP A 353 -10.50 3.71 -9.32
C TRP A 353 -11.82 3.71 -10.07
N GLN A 354 -11.93 4.59 -11.06
CA GLN A 354 -13.06 4.65 -11.98
C GLN A 354 -12.58 4.97 -13.39
N GLU A 355 -13.29 4.45 -14.39
CA GLU A 355 -13.15 4.92 -15.76
C GLU A 355 -13.79 6.31 -15.90
N LYS A 356 -13.12 7.21 -16.63
CA LYS A 356 -13.66 8.52 -16.99
C LYS A 356 -13.94 8.55 -18.49
N PHE A 357 -15.20 8.80 -18.83
CA PHE A 357 -15.69 8.88 -20.20
C PHE A 357 -15.27 10.17 -20.90
#